data_AF-A0AAU8PBS2-F1
#
_entry.id   AF-A0AAU8PBS2-F1
#
_cell.length_a   1.000
_cell.length_b   1.000
_cell.length_c   1.000
_cell.angle_alpha   90.00
_cell.angle_beta   90.00
_cell.angle_gamma   90.00
#
_symmetry.space_group_name_H-M   'P 1'
#
loop_
_entity.id
_entity.type
_entity.pdbx_description
1 polymer ?
#
loop_
_entity_poly.entity_id
_entity_poly.type
_entity_poly.pdbx_seq_one_letter_code
_entity_poly.pdbx_strand_id
1 'polypeptide(L)'
;MRKCKIDFNESLHPEPWRDFYIRYFPELETMDVKEDGFTDQSLRCLHHDDRKPSATVNVKSGFYVCHVCGSFSPYRFLVEIAGIAPENASYFINDYLRELYVKDEQTGNHLNKVE
;
A
#
# COMPACT_ATOMS: atom_id res chain seq x y z
N MET A 1 -11.71 -16.61 -17.87
CA MET A 1 -11.63 -15.29 -17.21
C MET A 1 -10.49 -14.51 -17.85
N ARG A 2 -10.78 -13.39 -18.53
CA ARG A 2 -9.72 -12.54 -19.10
C ARG A 2 -8.99 -11.86 -17.94
N LYS A 3 -7.69 -12.07 -17.83
CA LYS A 3 -6.84 -11.32 -16.90
C LYS A 3 -6.79 -9.87 -17.41
N CYS A 4 -7.53 -8.97 -16.79
CA CYS A 4 -7.26 -7.54 -16.93
C CYS A 4 -5.86 -7.33 -16.36
N LYS A 5 -4.88 -7.11 -17.24
CA LYS A 5 -3.61 -6.54 -16.82
C LYS A 5 -3.93 -5.11 -16.42
N ILE A 6 -3.83 -4.86 -15.13
CA ILE A 6 -3.85 -3.52 -14.57
C ILE A 6 -2.42 -3.03 -14.77
N ASP A 7 -2.19 -2.27 -15.85
CA ASP A 7 -0.91 -1.62 -16.07
C ASP A 7 -0.85 -0.40 -15.13
N PHE A 8 -0.08 -0.51 -14.05
CA PHE A 8 0.15 0.57 -13.11
C PHE A 8 0.92 1.69 -13.80
N ASN A 9 0.40 2.91 -13.76
CA ASN A 9 1.20 4.09 -14.10
C ASN A 9 2.02 4.49 -12.87
N GLU A 10 3.12 3.77 -12.63
CA GLU A 10 4.04 4.02 -11.50
C GLU A 10 4.56 5.47 -11.45
N SER A 11 4.44 6.24 -12.54
CA SER A 11 4.88 7.63 -12.61
C SER A 11 3.97 8.62 -11.86
N LEU A 12 2.68 8.33 -11.69
CA LEU A 12 1.72 9.24 -11.06
C LEU A 12 1.50 8.92 -9.58
N HIS A 13 1.67 7.66 -9.21
CA HIS A 13 1.68 7.20 -7.84
C HIS A 13 2.96 6.40 -7.61
N PRO A 14 4.08 7.06 -7.24
CA PRO A 14 5.35 6.37 -7.00
C PRO A 14 5.32 5.48 -5.75
N GLU A 15 4.33 5.70 -4.86
CA GLU A 15 4.15 4.95 -3.62
C GLU A 15 2.65 4.67 -3.39
N PRO A 16 1.98 3.94 -4.29
CA PRO A 16 0.52 3.83 -4.32
C PRO A 16 -0.06 3.16 -3.08
N TRP A 17 0.75 2.48 -2.27
CA TRP A 17 0.28 1.81 -1.05
C TRP A 17 0.66 2.54 0.24
N ARG A 18 1.34 3.69 0.20
CA ARG A 18 1.66 4.44 1.43
C ARG A 18 0.38 4.85 2.15
N ASP A 19 -0.52 5.56 1.47
CA ASP A 19 -1.80 6.02 2.05
C ASP A 19 -2.67 4.86 2.53
N PHE A 20 -2.64 3.73 1.80
CA PHE A 20 -3.33 2.51 2.21
C PHE A 20 -2.89 2.06 3.61
N TYR A 21 -1.57 2.00 3.83
CA TYR A 21 -0.96 1.46 5.05
C TYR A 21 -0.82 2.46 6.19
N ILE A 22 -0.80 3.78 5.93
CA ILE A 22 -0.78 4.84 6.98
C ILE A 22 -1.92 4.65 8.00
N ARG A 23 -3.08 4.14 7.55
CA ARG A 23 -4.23 3.83 8.43
C ARG A 23 -3.93 2.78 9.51
N TYR A 24 -2.93 1.94 9.28
CA TYR A 24 -2.50 0.88 10.20
C TYR A 24 -1.16 1.19 10.87
N PHE A 25 -0.33 2.00 10.20
CA PHE A 25 0.99 2.42 10.64
C PHE A 25 1.16 3.93 10.40
N PRO A 26 0.65 4.80 11.28
CA PRO A 26 0.71 6.25 11.09
C PRO A 26 2.14 6.78 10.90
N GLU A 27 3.14 6.11 11.48
CA GLU A 27 4.55 6.45 11.31
C GLU A 27 5.02 6.41 9.85
N LEU A 28 4.32 5.70 8.97
CA LEU A 28 4.58 5.70 7.52
C LEU A 28 4.45 7.09 6.89
N GLU A 29 3.73 8.05 7.48
CA GLU A 29 3.60 9.39 6.89
C GLU A 29 4.95 10.12 6.79
N THR A 30 5.87 9.82 7.71
CA THR A 30 7.17 10.50 7.81
C THR A 30 8.37 9.58 7.54
N MET A 31 8.10 8.31 7.22
CA MET A 31 9.15 7.30 7.07
C MET A 31 9.79 7.35 5.68
N ASP A 32 11.12 7.31 5.66
CA ASP A 32 11.87 7.16 4.42
C ASP A 32 11.65 5.78 3.79
N VAL A 33 11.72 5.74 2.46
CA VAL A 33 11.54 4.53 1.65
C VAL A 33 12.80 4.29 0.82
N LYS A 34 13.25 3.04 0.83
CA LYS A 34 14.39 2.57 0.04
C LYS A 34 14.05 2.56 -1.45
N GLU A 35 15.08 2.53 -2.29
CA GLU A 35 14.90 2.52 -3.74
C GLU A 35 14.01 1.36 -4.24
N ASP A 36 14.08 0.20 -3.59
CA ASP A 36 13.27 -0.99 -3.87
C ASP A 36 11.80 -0.89 -3.39
N GLY A 37 11.42 0.23 -2.75
CA GLY A 37 10.08 0.52 -2.28
C GLY A 37 9.78 0.04 -0.86
N PHE A 38 10.70 -0.65 -0.17
CA PHE A 38 10.51 -0.99 1.24
C PHE A 38 10.77 0.20 2.15
N THR A 39 10.06 0.25 3.27
CA THR A 39 10.35 1.19 4.35
C THR A 39 11.79 1.03 4.86
N ASP A 40 12.45 2.16 5.18
CA ASP A 40 13.81 2.11 5.69
C ASP A 40 13.86 1.53 7.10
N GLN A 41 12.90 1.92 7.93
CA GLN A 41 12.73 1.42 9.29
C GLN A 41 11.70 0.28 9.34
N SER A 42 11.89 -0.61 10.31
CA SER A 42 10.93 -1.67 10.60
C SER A 42 9.79 -1.17 11.49
N LEU A 43 8.59 -1.62 11.17
CA LEU A 43 7.34 -1.44 11.90
C LEU A 43 7.14 -2.61 12.89
N ARG A 44 6.34 -2.40 13.92
CA ARG A 44 5.88 -3.51 14.77
C ARG A 44 4.91 -4.38 14.00
N CYS A 45 5.05 -5.70 14.10
CA CYS A 45 4.12 -6.59 13.42
C CYS A 45 2.73 -6.49 14.05
N LEU A 46 1.69 -6.41 13.22
CA LEU A 46 0.30 -6.45 13.68
C LEU A 46 -0.27 -7.89 13.76
N HIS A 47 0.47 -8.90 13.28
CA HIS A 47 0.02 -10.29 13.30
C HIS A 47 0.38 -11.04 14.58
N HIS A 48 1.52 -10.69 15.19
CA HIS A 48 2.04 -11.35 16.38
C HIS A 48 2.58 -10.32 17.37
N ASP A 49 2.68 -10.70 18.64
CA ASP A 49 3.20 -9.82 19.66
C ASP A 49 4.73 -9.67 19.52
N ASP A 50 5.15 -8.46 19.18
CA ASP A 50 6.52 -8.13 18.85
C ASP A 50 7.20 -7.39 20.00
N ARG A 51 8.29 -7.97 20.54
CA ARG A 51 9.16 -7.25 21.49
C ARG A 51 10.02 -6.19 20.80
N LYS A 52 10.25 -6.34 19.49
CA LYS A 52 11.02 -5.42 18.64
C LYS A 52 10.34 -5.32 17.26
N PRO A 53 10.46 -4.20 16.54
CA PRO A 53 9.93 -4.10 15.18
C PRO A 53 10.49 -5.19 14.26
N SER A 54 9.62 -5.88 13.53
CA SER A 54 9.98 -7.01 12.66
C SER A 54 9.31 -6.98 11.28
N ALA A 55 8.51 -5.94 11.01
CA ALA A 55 7.74 -5.80 9.79
C ALA A 55 8.23 -4.63 8.93
N THR A 56 7.97 -4.69 7.63
CA THR A 56 8.23 -3.64 6.64
C THR A 56 7.10 -3.65 5.62
N VAL A 57 6.81 -2.50 5.03
CA VAL A 57 5.86 -2.39 3.92
C VAL A 57 6.63 -2.01 2.67
N ASN A 58 6.34 -2.67 1.56
CA ASN A 58 6.75 -2.19 0.26
C ASN A 58 5.65 -1.28 -0.31
N VAL A 59 5.84 0.03 -0.27
CA VAL A 59 4.81 1.00 -0.67
C VAL A 59 4.58 1.05 -2.19
N LYS A 60 5.48 0.45 -2.98
CA LYS A 60 5.35 0.29 -4.45
C LYS A 60 4.48 -0.91 -4.83
N SER A 61 4.81 -2.09 -4.31
CA SER A 61 4.13 -3.35 -4.62
C SER A 61 2.96 -3.68 -3.69
N GLY A 62 2.88 -3.02 -2.54
CA GLY A 62 1.84 -3.22 -1.52
C GLY A 62 2.07 -4.43 -0.63
N PHE A 63 3.21 -5.13 -0.72
CA PHE A 63 3.48 -6.24 0.18
C PHE A 63 3.82 -5.76 1.58
N TYR A 64 3.08 -6.27 2.57
CA TYR A 64 3.47 -6.21 3.98
C TYR A 64 4.29 -7.46 4.30
N VAL A 65 5.50 -7.29 4.82
CA VAL A 65 6.43 -8.38 5.07
C VAL A 65 6.88 -8.33 6.53
N CYS A 66 6.72 -9.44 7.23
CA CYS A 66 7.26 -9.63 8.56
C CYS A 66 8.31 -10.75 8.51
N HIS A 67 9.47 -10.52 9.12
CA HIS A 67 10.56 -11.52 9.15
C HIS A 67 10.18 -12.81 9.89
N VAL A 68 9.16 -12.77 10.76
CA VAL A 68 8.66 -13.92 11.52
C VAL A 68 7.45 -14.56 10.84
N CYS A 69 6.46 -13.76 10.41
CA CYS A 69 5.20 -14.26 9.88
C CYS A 69 5.20 -14.49 8.36
N GLY A 70 6.20 -13.98 7.65
CA GLY A 70 6.29 -14.02 6.20
C GLY A 70 5.60 -12.83 5.51
N SER A 71 5.29 -13.03 4.23
CA SER A 71 4.79 -11.97 3.35
C SER A 71 3.29 -12.07 3.12
N PHE A 72 2.63 -10.92 3.15
CA PHE A 72 1.19 -10.74 2.98
C PHE A 72 0.96 -9.77 1.83
N SER A 73 0.20 -10.19 0.82
CA SER A 73 -0.34 -9.26 -0.17
C SER A 73 -1.34 -8.30 0.50
N PRO A 74 -1.71 -7.16 -0.12
CA PRO A 74 -2.71 -6.25 0.45
C PRO A 74 -4.00 -6.98 0.85
N TYR A 75 -4.44 -7.93 0.04
CA TYR A 75 -5.61 -8.77 0.33
C TYR A 75 -5.43 -9.62 1.58
N ARG A 76 -4.31 -10.36 1.65
CA ARG A 76 -4.01 -11.19 2.83
C ARG A 76 -3.84 -10.34 4.08
N PHE A 77 -3.26 -9.15 3.96
CA PHE A 77 -3.17 -8.21 5.08
C PHE A 77 -4.56 -7.82 5.58
N LEU A 78 -5.48 -7.41 4.70
CA LEU A 78 -6.83 -7.03 5.13
C LEU A 78 -7.57 -8.17 5.83
N VAL A 79 -7.48 -9.38 5.28
CA VAL A 79 -8.21 -10.54 5.82
C VAL A 79 -7.57 -11.09 7.09
N GLU A 80 -6.27 -11.34 7.06
CA GLU A 80 -5.55 -12.08 8.11
C GLU A 80 -5.03 -11.18 9.23
N ILE A 81 -4.81 -9.89 8.97
CA ILE A 81 -4.28 -8.92 9.93
C ILE A 81 -5.36 -7.95 10.38
N ALA A 82 -6.01 -7.27 9.43
CA ALA A 82 -7.01 -6.25 9.75
C ALA A 82 -8.41 -6.84 10.06
N GLY A 83 -8.61 -8.15 9.91
CA GLY A 83 -9.87 -8.83 10.24
C GLY A 83 -11.05 -8.45 9.33
N ILE A 84 -10.78 -7.99 8.11
CA ILE A 84 -11.80 -7.63 7.13
C ILE A 84 -12.31 -8.88 6.44
N ALA A 85 -13.64 -9.01 6.29
CA ALA A 85 -14.25 -10.12 5.56
C ALA A 85 -13.73 -10.19 4.11
N PRO A 86 -13.46 -11.40 3.56
CA PRO A 86 -12.93 -11.60 2.21
C PRO A 86 -13.60 -10.79 1.09
N GLU A 87 -14.93 -10.74 1.09
CA GLU A 87 -15.75 -10.00 0.14
C GLU A 87 -15.51 -8.49 0.22
N ASN A 88 -15.38 -7.96 1.44
CA ASN A 88 -15.11 -6.56 1.69
C ASN A 88 -13.67 -6.20 1.37
N ALA A 89 -12.71 -7.08 1.67
CA ALA A 89 -11.29 -6.87 1.35
C ALA A 89 -11.07 -6.74 -0.17
N SER A 90 -11.74 -7.59 -0.95
CA SER A 90 -11.70 -7.51 -2.42
C SER A 90 -12.30 -6.20 -2.92
N TYR A 91 -13.45 -5.79 -2.35
CA TYR A 91 -14.07 -4.52 -2.71
C TYR A 91 -13.18 -3.33 -2.36
N PHE A 92 -12.67 -3.25 -1.13
CA PHE A 92 -11.79 -2.16 -0.68
C PHE A 92 -10.54 -2.00 -1.53
N ILE A 93 -9.88 -3.11 -1.91
CA ILE A 93 -8.69 -3.03 -2.75
C ILE A 93 -9.04 -2.52 -4.15
N ASN A 94 -10.10 -3.05 -4.77
CA ASN A 94 -10.49 -2.62 -6.10
C ASN A 94 -10.94 -1.16 -6.12
N ASP A 95 -11.68 -0.72 -5.10
CA ASP A 95 -12.13 0.66 -4.96
C ASP A 95 -10.95 1.60 -4.72
N TYR A 96 -10.05 1.26 -3.80
CA TYR A 96 -8.82 2.02 -3.54
C TYR A 96 -7.95 2.17 -4.81
N LEU A 97 -7.72 1.07 -5.52
CA LEU A 97 -6.97 1.10 -6.77
C LEU A 97 -7.69 1.96 -7.81
N ARG A 98 -9.01 1.85 -7.92
CA ARG A 98 -9.80 2.68 -8.82
C ARG A 98 -9.70 4.17 -8.49
N GLU A 99 -9.72 4.56 -7.22
CA GLU A 99 -9.53 5.95 -6.82
C GLU A 99 -8.15 6.49 -7.20
N LEU A 100 -7.11 5.68 -7.10
CA LEU A 100 -5.78 6.03 -7.61
C LEU A 100 -5.85 6.26 -9.14
N TYR A 101 -6.50 5.38 -9.90
CA TYR A 101 -6.66 5.57 -11.35
C TYR A 101 -7.54 6.77 -11.75
N VAL A 102 -8.60 7.07 -11.01
CA VAL A 102 -9.45 8.25 -11.28
C VAL A 102 -8.70 9.54 -10.97
N LYS A 103 -7.77 9.52 -10.01
CA LYS A 103 -6.85 10.64 -9.75
C LYS A 103 -5.75 10.77 -10.81
N ASP A 104 -5.51 9.72 -11.61
CA ASP A 104 -4.44 9.60 -12.63
C ASP A 104 -4.85 10.11 -14.03
N GLU A 105 -6.13 10.37 -14.31
CA GLU A 105 -6.57 10.80 -15.66
C GLU A 105 -5.98 12.15 -16.16
N GLN A 106 -5.19 12.87 -15.36
CA GLN A 106 -4.35 14.00 -15.77
C GLN A 106 -3.33 14.34 -14.66
N THR A 107 -2.33 15.16 -14.94
CA THR A 107 -1.56 16.03 -14.00
C THR A 107 -2.41 16.88 -13.02
N GLY A 108 -3.69 16.56 -12.81
CA GLY A 108 -4.78 17.45 -12.42
C GLY A 108 -5.13 18.52 -13.47
N ASN A 109 -4.14 19.02 -14.19
CA ASN A 109 -4.18 20.23 -15.00
C ASN A 109 -4.94 20.04 -16.34
N HIS A 110 -5.87 20.93 -16.72
CA HIS A 110 -5.37 22.05 -17.52
C HIS A 110 -4.29 22.84 -16.79
N LEU A 111 -3.15 22.93 -17.47
CA LEU A 111 -1.83 23.43 -17.07
C LEU A 111 -1.86 24.56 -16.04
N ASN A 112 -0.87 24.54 -15.13
CA ASN A 112 -0.39 25.64 -14.29
C ASN A 112 -1.02 26.99 -14.62
N LYS A 113 -1.81 27.56 -13.71
CA LYS A 113 -1.78 29.02 -13.55
C LYS A 113 -0.60 29.36 -12.68
N VAL A 114 0.50 29.66 -13.36
CA VAL A 114 1.43 30.70 -12.91
C VAL A 114 0.60 31.99 -12.89
N GLU A 115 0.39 32.54 -11.71
CA GLU A 115 0.37 34.00 -11.55
C GLU A 115 1.75 34.44 -11.06
#